data_AF-A0A975SNU4-F1
#
_entry.id   AF-A0A975SNU4-F1
#
_cell.length_a   1.000
_cell.length_b   1.000
_cell.length_c   1.000
_cell.angle_alpha   90.00
_cell.angle_beta   90.00
_cell.angle_gamma   90.00
#
_symmetry.space_group_name_H-M   'P 1'
#
loop_
_entity.id
_entity.type
_entity.pdbx_description
1 polymer ?
#
loop_
_entity_poly.entity_id
_entity_poly.type
_entity_poly.pdbx_seq_one_letter_code
_entity_poly.pdbx_strand_id
1 'polypeptide(L)'
;MQAFAKLLGGAALAAAFSLPALAQTPPAPPGPPPAGPNFAQHKQEMLQHLQARIQALQGTVNCVQSAANPEALRSCREQEKAQMEQLRPRR
;
A
#
# COMPACT_ATOMS: atom_id res chain seq x y z
N MET A 1 17.37 25.26 -24.96
CA MET A 1 18.08 25.04 -26.23
C MET A 1 19.29 24.15 -25.95
N GLN A 2 19.67 23.32 -26.94
CA GLN A 2 20.64 22.21 -26.94
C GLN A 2 20.05 20.85 -26.49
N ALA A 3 20.18 19.75 -27.21
CA ALA A 3 20.49 19.49 -28.62
C ALA A 3 20.04 18.03 -28.87
N PHE A 4 19.26 17.79 -29.93
CA PHE A 4 18.90 16.46 -30.40
C PHE A 4 20.14 15.78 -31.01
N ALA A 5 20.88 15.02 -30.21
CA ALA A 5 21.93 14.15 -30.71
C ALA A 5 21.31 12.84 -31.21
N LYS A 6 21.05 12.85 -32.51
CA LYS A 6 20.99 11.68 -33.41
C LYS A 6 21.83 10.51 -32.88
N LEU A 7 21.24 9.31 -32.90
CA LEU A 7 21.90 8.07 -33.35
C LEU A 7 20.80 7.04 -33.62
N LEU A 8 20.13 7.20 -34.76
CA LEU A 8 19.61 6.06 -35.50
C LEU A 8 20.82 5.33 -36.09
N GLY A 9 20.98 4.05 -35.78
CA GLY A 9 22.03 3.21 -36.34
C GLY A 9 21.73 1.72 -36.17
N GLY A 10 20.95 1.17 -37.11
CA GLY A 10 21.10 -0.17 -37.70
C GLY A 10 21.11 -1.43 -36.82
N ALA A 11 20.01 -2.19 -36.90
CA ALA A 11 19.79 -3.64 -36.83
C ALA A 11 20.98 -4.63 -36.64
N ALA A 12 20.80 -5.63 -35.75
CA ALA A 12 20.93 -7.08 -36.05
C ALA A 12 20.67 -8.03 -34.84
N LEU A 13 19.74 -8.98 -35.05
CA LEU A 13 19.71 -10.42 -34.68
C LEU A 13 19.95 -11.01 -33.26
N ALA A 14 18.90 -11.72 -32.80
CA ALA A 14 18.83 -13.14 -32.36
C ALA A 14 19.24 -13.62 -30.94
N ALA A 15 18.49 -14.63 -30.49
CA ALA A 15 18.31 -15.16 -29.14
C ALA A 15 19.45 -16.05 -28.59
N ALA A 16 19.56 -16.15 -27.26
CA ALA A 16 20.12 -17.33 -26.58
C ALA A 16 19.58 -17.47 -25.14
N PHE A 17 18.87 -18.57 -24.89
CA PHE A 17 18.34 -19.01 -23.60
C PHE A 17 19.23 -20.16 -23.13
N SER A 18 19.84 -20.13 -21.92
CA SER A 18 20.39 -21.31 -21.22
C SER A 18 20.89 -20.95 -19.79
N LEU A 19 20.34 -21.60 -18.76
CA LEU A 19 20.86 -21.68 -17.38
C LEU A 19 20.80 -23.15 -16.93
N PRO A 20 21.73 -23.63 -16.10
CA PRO A 20 21.30 -24.09 -14.78
C PRO A 20 22.30 -23.86 -13.63
N ALA A 21 21.78 -23.74 -12.41
CA ALA A 21 22.52 -23.69 -11.14
C ALA A 21 21.88 -24.65 -10.13
N LEU A 22 22.68 -25.41 -9.35
CA LEU A 22 22.21 -26.27 -8.27
C LEU A 22 22.90 -25.92 -6.93
N ALA A 23 22.11 -25.78 -5.86
CA ALA A 23 22.53 -25.41 -4.50
C ALA A 23 22.00 -26.45 -3.47
N GLN A 24 22.73 -26.68 -2.37
CA GLN A 24 22.31 -27.51 -1.23
C GLN A 24 22.46 -26.73 0.09
N THR A 25 21.46 -26.77 0.99
CA THR A 25 21.41 -26.01 2.27
C THR A 25 21.08 -26.89 3.50
N PRO A 26 21.67 -26.62 4.68
CA PRO A 26 21.49 -27.40 5.93
C PRO A 26 20.23 -27.03 6.76
N PRO A 27 19.82 -27.87 7.75
CA PRO A 27 18.53 -27.72 8.46
C PRO A 27 18.54 -26.74 9.66
N ALA A 28 17.34 -26.21 9.98
CA ALA A 28 17.07 -25.02 10.80
C ALA A 28 16.53 -25.30 12.24
N PRO A 29 16.66 -24.34 13.19
CA PRO A 29 16.26 -24.48 14.61
C PRO A 29 14.72 -24.41 14.88
N PRO A 30 14.25 -24.83 16.08
CA PRO A 30 12.82 -24.98 16.40
C PRO A 30 12.09 -23.65 16.65
N GLY A 31 10.80 -23.61 16.24
CA GLY A 31 10.04 -22.40 15.89
C GLY A 31 9.10 -21.78 16.96
N PRO A 32 8.36 -20.71 16.58
CA PRO A 32 7.51 -19.89 17.46
C PRO A 32 6.26 -20.63 18.02
N PRO A 33 5.68 -20.17 19.14
CA PRO A 33 4.50 -20.80 19.75
C PRO A 33 3.27 -20.78 18.82
N PRO A 34 2.37 -21.76 18.95
CA PRO A 34 1.24 -21.91 18.04
C PRO A 34 0.28 -20.73 18.14
N ALA A 35 -0.11 -20.18 16.98
CA ALA A 35 -1.15 -19.15 16.90
C ALA A 35 -2.49 -19.71 17.39
N GLY A 36 -3.20 -18.95 18.24
CA GLY A 36 -4.54 -19.34 18.72
C GLY A 36 -5.54 -19.51 17.57
N PRO A 37 -6.64 -20.26 17.77
CA PRO A 37 -7.53 -20.71 16.69
C PRO A 37 -8.14 -19.59 15.84
N ASN A 38 -8.20 -18.35 16.36
CA ASN A 38 -8.81 -17.20 15.68
C ASN A 38 -7.80 -16.12 15.25
N PHE A 39 -6.48 -16.35 15.42
CA PHE A 39 -5.48 -15.33 15.18
C PHE A 39 -5.43 -14.85 13.73
N ALA A 40 -5.52 -15.79 12.78
CA ALA A 40 -5.46 -15.46 11.35
C ALA A 40 -6.66 -14.58 10.92
N GLN A 41 -7.86 -14.94 11.35
CA GLN A 41 -9.07 -14.17 11.07
C GLN A 41 -8.99 -12.77 11.69
N HIS A 42 -8.64 -12.68 12.97
CA HIS A 42 -8.54 -11.41 13.67
C HIS A 42 -7.47 -10.49 13.05
N LYS A 43 -6.31 -11.05 12.65
CA LYS A 43 -5.28 -10.31 11.92
C LYS A 43 -5.84 -9.72 10.63
N GLN A 44 -6.64 -10.49 9.88
CA GLN A 44 -7.21 -10.03 8.62
C GLN A 44 -8.26 -8.94 8.81
N GLU A 45 -9.13 -9.06 9.81
CA GLU A 45 -10.10 -8.02 10.19
C GLU A 45 -9.40 -6.72 10.57
N MET A 46 -8.34 -6.80 11.39
CA MET A 46 -7.53 -5.64 11.78
C MET A 46 -6.87 -4.96 10.58
N LEU A 47 -6.33 -5.74 9.63
CA LEU A 47 -5.76 -5.20 8.41
C LEU A 47 -6.80 -4.48 7.55
N GLN A 48 -8.01 -5.03 7.42
CA GLN A 48 -9.10 -4.38 6.68
C GLN A 48 -9.52 -3.06 7.33
N HIS A 49 -9.67 -3.04 8.66
CA HIS A 49 -10.02 -1.82 9.40
C HIS A 49 -8.94 -0.73 9.24
N LEU A 50 -7.66 -1.11 9.30
CA LEU A 50 -6.57 -0.18 9.08
C LEU A 50 -6.59 0.41 7.66
N GLN A 51 -6.82 -0.41 6.64
CA GLN A 51 -6.92 0.05 5.26
C GLN A 51 -8.09 1.04 5.08
N ALA A 52 -9.25 0.75 5.65
CA ALA A 52 -10.40 1.65 5.58
C ALA A 52 -10.12 3.01 6.25
N ARG A 53 -9.46 3.00 7.42
CA ARG A 53 -9.06 4.23 8.11
C ARG A 53 -8.03 5.05 7.32
N ILE A 54 -7.06 4.38 6.69
CA ILE A 54 -6.07 5.04 5.83
C ILE A 54 -6.77 5.78 4.69
N GLN A 55 -7.73 5.14 4.02
CA GLN A 55 -8.47 5.76 2.91
C GLN A 55 -9.27 6.98 3.38
N ALA A 56 -9.97 6.88 4.52
CA ALA A 56 -10.70 8.02 5.08
C ALA A 56 -9.76 9.19 5.42
N LEU A 57 -8.60 8.93 6.03
CA LEU A 57 -7.61 9.96 6.34
C LEU A 57 -7.02 10.61 5.08
N GLN A 58 -6.72 9.81 4.05
CA GLN A 58 -6.26 10.35 2.77
C GLN A 58 -7.31 11.28 2.14
N GLY A 59 -8.60 10.93 2.25
CA GLY A 59 -9.70 11.79 1.86
C GLY A 59 -9.72 13.11 2.64
N THR A 60 -9.58 13.06 3.97
CA THR A 60 -9.50 14.25 4.82
C THR A 60 -8.31 15.15 4.45
N VAL A 61 -7.14 14.57 4.20
CA VAL A 61 -5.95 15.32 3.76
C VAL A 61 -6.25 16.10 2.48
N ASN A 62 -6.87 15.47 1.49
CA ASN A 62 -7.24 16.13 0.23
C ASN A 62 -8.28 17.25 0.44
N CYS A 63 -9.26 17.04 1.33
CA CYS A 63 -10.25 18.05 1.68
C CYS A 63 -9.57 19.29 2.29
N VAL A 64 -8.69 19.08 3.26
CA VAL A 64 -7.97 20.17 3.94
C VAL A 64 -7.04 20.90 2.97
N GLN A 65 -6.35 20.19 2.07
CA GLN A 65 -5.51 20.82 1.05
C GLN A 65 -6.30 21.72 0.09
N SER A 66 -7.57 21.40 -0.16
CA SER A 66 -8.45 22.15 -1.06
C SER A 66 -9.25 23.25 -0.35
N ALA A 67 -9.18 23.33 0.98
CA ALA A 67 -9.99 24.25 1.77
C ALA A 67 -9.48 25.69 1.62
N ALA A 68 -10.33 26.58 1.11
CA ALA A 68 -9.97 27.98 0.85
C ALA A 68 -10.26 28.93 2.03
N ASN A 69 -11.03 28.49 3.02
CA ASN A 69 -11.47 29.33 4.14
C ASN A 69 -11.77 28.51 5.42
N PRO A 70 -11.93 29.17 6.58
CA PRO A 70 -12.22 28.49 7.84
C PRO A 70 -13.50 27.66 7.82
N GLU A 71 -14.52 28.09 7.08
CA GLU A 71 -15.78 27.36 6.91
C GLU A 71 -15.56 26.03 6.19
N ALA A 72 -14.74 26.01 5.13
CA ALA A 72 -14.35 24.79 4.42
C ALA A 72 -13.56 23.83 5.32
N LEU A 73 -12.65 24.34 6.16
CA LEU A 73 -11.95 23.52 7.15
C LEU A 73 -12.89 22.89 8.17
N ARG A 74 -13.92 23.62 8.63
CA ARG A 74 -14.95 23.06 9.51
C ARG A 74 -15.73 21.95 8.82
N SER A 75 -16.11 22.16 7.55
CA SER A 75 -16.78 21.14 6.75
C SER A 75 -15.92 19.88 6.59
N CYS A 76 -14.63 20.00 6.32
CA CYS A 76 -13.70 18.86 6.26
C CYS A 76 -13.66 18.07 7.58
N ARG A 77 -13.67 18.75 8.74
CA ARG A 77 -13.67 18.11 10.06
C ARG A 77 -14.96 17.34 10.34
N GLU A 78 -16.11 17.93 10.02
CA GLU A 78 -17.39 17.23 10.19
C GLU A 78 -17.49 16.01 9.27
N GLN A 79 -17.00 16.14 8.04
CA GLN A 79 -16.91 15.03 7.09
C GLN A 79 -15.98 13.92 7.60
N GLU A 80 -14.79 14.26 8.10
CA GLU A 80 -13.87 13.30 8.73
C GLU A 80 -14.55 12.57 9.88
N LYS A 81 -15.19 13.32 10.79
CA LYS A 81 -15.87 12.76 11.96
C LYS A 81 -16.97 11.77 11.56
N ALA A 82 -17.78 12.13 10.56
CA ALA A 82 -18.83 11.25 10.05
C ALA A 82 -18.25 9.96 9.44
N GLN A 83 -17.17 10.06 8.65
CA GLN A 83 -16.51 8.89 8.07
C GLN A 83 -15.88 7.99 9.15
N MET A 84 -15.21 8.58 10.14
CA MET A 84 -14.58 7.84 11.23
C MET A 84 -15.59 7.11 12.11
N GLU A 85 -16.77 7.70 12.34
CA GLU A 85 -17.83 7.05 13.12
C GLU A 85 -18.40 5.83 12.39
N GLN A 86 -18.48 5.87 11.05
CA GLN A 86 -18.90 4.71 10.25
C GLN A 86 -17.89 3.55 10.31
N LEU A 87 -16.61 3.86 10.46
CA LEU A 87 -15.52 2.87 10.57
C LEU A 87 -15.37 2.32 12.00
N ARG A 88 -16.11 2.88 12.97
CA ARG A 88 -16.02 2.44 14.36
C ARG A 88 -16.70 1.07 14.48
N PRO A 89 -15.99 0.03 14.97
CA PRO A 89 -16.64 -1.24 15.24
C PRO A 89 -17.74 -1.01 16.27
N ARG A 90 -18.95 -1.49 15.97
CA ARG A 90 -20.04 -1.60 16.94
C ARG A 90 -19.54 -2.52 18.06
N ARG A 91 -19.11 -1.92 19.17
CA ARG A 91 -18.74 -2.67 20.37
C ARG A 91 -19.97 -3.23 21.05
#